data_AF-A0A924YQZ5-F1
#
_entry.id   AF-A0A924YQZ5-F1
#
_cell.length_a   1.000
_cell.length_b   1.000
_cell.length_c   1.000
_cell.angle_alpha   90.00
_cell.angle_beta   90.00
_cell.angle_gamma   90.00
#
_symmetry.space_group_name_H-M   'P 1'
#
loop_
_entity.id
_entity.type
_entity.pdbx_description
1 polymer ?
#
loop_
_entity_poly.entity_id
_entity_poly.type
_entity_poly.pdbx_seq_one_letter_code
_entity_poly.pdbx_strand_id
1 'polypeptide(L)'
;MSDIVPGIRNLDDLLSFVRTKLCEKENLLLEQAKLRQAPLIKQGKLCGYQFSVQGPRQVRLGAVWASDHNDIYFYDTRGNRYHKVHLPEQIALPEQTAASA
;
A
#
# COMPACT_ATOMS: atom_id res chain seq x y z
N MET A 1 7.16 -1.55 -15.78
CA MET A 1 6.48 -2.86 -15.83
C MET A 1 5.29 -2.79 -14.88
N SER A 2 4.13 -3.19 -15.38
CA SER A 2 2.88 -3.26 -14.61
C SER A 2 2.52 -4.73 -14.50
N ASP A 3 2.48 -5.27 -13.30
CA ASP A 3 2.13 -6.66 -13.07
C ASP A 3 0.65 -6.76 -12.67
N ILE A 4 0.02 -7.89 -12.97
CA ILE A 4 -1.35 -8.19 -12.53
C ILE A 4 -1.25 -9.25 -11.44
N VAL A 5 -1.80 -8.96 -10.26
CA VAL A 5 -1.73 -9.88 -9.12
C VAL A 5 -3.15 -10.27 -8.72
N PRO A 6 -3.59 -11.50 -9.03
CA PRO A 6 -4.90 -11.99 -8.63
C PRO A 6 -4.92 -12.44 -7.17
N GLY A 7 -6.11 -12.56 -6.60
CA GLY A 7 -6.33 -13.18 -5.29
C GLY A 7 -6.25 -12.23 -4.10
N ILE A 8 -6.12 -10.92 -4.34
CA ILE A 8 -6.21 -9.90 -3.31
C ILE A 8 -7.65 -9.37 -3.31
N ARG A 9 -8.45 -9.77 -2.32
CA ARG A 9 -9.91 -9.52 -2.34
C ARG A 9 -10.38 -8.53 -1.28
N ASN A 10 -9.55 -8.31 -0.27
CA ASN A 10 -9.85 -7.42 0.85
C ASN A 10 -8.60 -6.61 1.25
N LEU A 11 -8.79 -5.69 2.21
CA LEU A 11 -7.70 -4.85 2.70
C LEU A 11 -6.62 -5.63 3.44
N ASP A 12 -6.95 -6.71 4.14
CA ASP A 12 -5.97 -7.53 4.86
C ASP A 12 -5.05 -8.29 3.90
N ASP A 13 -5.59 -8.80 2.79
CA ASP A 13 -4.83 -9.39 1.69
C ASP A 13 -3.88 -8.34 1.08
N LEU A 14 -4.40 -7.13 0.85
CA LEU A 14 -3.64 -6.02 0.29
C LEU A 14 -2.50 -5.62 1.22
N LEU A 15 -2.78 -5.47 2.51
CA LEU A 15 -1.79 -5.15 3.54
C LEU A 15 -0.68 -6.20 3.59
N SER A 16 -1.05 -7.47 3.59
CA SER A 16 -0.11 -8.59 3.60
C SER A 16 0.75 -8.61 2.34
N PHE A 17 0.14 -8.42 1.17
CA PHE A 17 0.85 -8.35 -0.11
C PHE A 17 1.85 -7.20 -0.15
N VAL A 18 1.40 -5.99 0.19
CA VAL A 18 2.23 -4.78 0.19
C VAL A 18 3.38 -4.94 1.19
N ARG A 19 3.11 -5.44 2.40
CA ARG A 19 4.15 -5.69 3.42
C ARG A 19 5.24 -6.62 2.87
N THR A 20 4.84 -7.76 2.30
CA THR A 20 5.77 -8.73 1.74
C THR A 20 6.60 -8.11 0.63
N LYS A 21 5.99 -7.41 -0.32
CA LYS A 21 6.69 -6.74 -1.42
C LYS A 21 7.69 -5.68 -0.96
N LEU A 22 7.30 -4.87 0.01
CA LEU A 22 8.20 -3.85 0.58
C LEU A 22 9.36 -4.50 1.34
N CYS A 23 9.12 -5.60 2.07
CA CYS A 23 10.18 -6.30 2.78
C CYS A 23 11.14 -7.02 1.82
N GLU A 24 10.63 -7.67 0.77
CA GLU A 24 11.44 -8.29 -0.29
C GLU A 24 12.38 -7.28 -0.94
N LYS A 25 11.91 -6.05 -1.19
CA LYS A 25 12.68 -5.03 -1.92
C LYS A 25 13.99 -4.64 -1.24
N GLU A 26 14.00 -4.50 0.09
CA GLU A 26 15.17 -4.08 0.87
C GLU A 26 15.68 -5.20 1.80
N ASN A 27 15.28 -6.45 1.53
CA ASN A 27 15.61 -7.63 2.32
C ASN A 27 15.38 -7.42 3.83
N LEU A 28 14.23 -6.81 4.16
CA LEU A 28 13.83 -6.54 5.53
C LEU A 28 13.22 -7.80 6.15
N LEU A 29 13.52 -8.02 7.43
CA LEU A 29 12.85 -9.04 8.22
C LEU A 29 11.38 -8.66 8.40
N LEU A 30 10.49 -9.44 7.78
CA LEU A 30 9.04 -9.23 7.82
C LEU A 30 8.55 -9.05 9.27
N GLU A 31 9.08 -9.84 10.21
CA GLU A 31 8.71 -9.80 11.64
C GLU A 31 9.10 -8.50 12.36
N GLN A 32 10.16 -7.82 11.90
CA GLN A 32 10.64 -6.57 12.51
C GLN A 32 10.10 -5.34 11.77
N ALA A 33 9.67 -5.50 10.52
CA ALA A 33 9.12 -4.45 9.68
C ALA A 33 7.74 -4.01 10.19
N LYS A 34 7.65 -2.78 10.70
CA LYS A 34 6.38 -2.15 11.04
C LYS A 34 5.79 -1.48 9.81
N LEU A 35 4.74 -2.06 9.25
CA LEU A 35 3.93 -1.43 8.23
C LEU A 35 2.99 -0.40 8.89
N ARG A 36 2.99 0.82 8.36
CA ARG A 36 2.03 1.87 8.68
C ARG A 36 1.09 2.05 7.50
N GLN A 37 -0.20 2.17 7.77
CA GLN A 37 -1.24 2.48 6.81
C GLN A 37 -1.84 3.84 7.15
N ALA A 38 -2.05 4.68 6.14
CA ALA A 38 -2.73 5.95 6.26
C ALA A 38 -3.78 6.08 5.14
N PRO A 39 -5.00 6.50 5.44
CA PRO A 39 -6.03 6.70 4.42
C PRO A 39 -5.71 7.88 3.52
N LEU A 40 -6.09 7.76 2.24
CA LEU A 40 -5.99 8.85 1.27
C LEU A 40 -7.37 9.41 0.99
N ILE A 41 -7.54 10.69 1.30
CA ILE A 41 -8.81 11.41 1.13
C ILE A 41 -8.66 12.39 -0.02
N LYS A 42 -9.52 12.25 -1.03
CA LYS A 42 -9.61 13.16 -2.17
C LYS A 42 -11.02 13.72 -2.21
N GLN A 43 -11.13 15.05 -2.12
CA GLN A 43 -12.43 15.76 -2.11
C GLN A 43 -13.41 15.21 -1.05
N GLY A 44 -12.89 14.87 0.15
CA GLY A 44 -13.70 14.33 1.24
C GLY A 44 -14.12 12.86 1.08
N LYS A 45 -13.68 12.17 0.03
CA LYS A 45 -13.92 10.74 -0.18
C LYS A 45 -12.64 9.94 0.00
N LEU A 46 -12.75 8.78 0.64
CA LEU A 46 -11.67 7.80 0.68
C LEU A 46 -11.42 7.29 -0.74
N CYS A 47 -10.19 7.41 -1.21
CA CYS A 47 -9.77 7.00 -2.56
C CYS A 47 -8.61 5.99 -2.53
N GLY A 48 -8.32 5.43 -1.36
CA GLY A 48 -7.29 4.41 -1.18
C GLY A 48 -6.46 4.59 0.08
N TYR A 49 -5.28 3.98 0.08
CA TYR A 49 -4.39 3.95 1.24
C TYR A 49 -2.94 4.12 0.83
N GLN A 50 -2.20 4.86 1.66
CA GLN A 50 -0.76 4.91 1.65
C GLN A 50 -0.22 3.93 2.70
N PHE A 51 0.76 3.16 2.29
CA PHE A 51 1.50 2.23 3.13
C PHE A 51 2.95 2.68 3.23
N SER A 52 3.56 2.50 4.39
CA SER A 52 5.01 2.72 4.56
C SER A 52 5.60 1.73 5.53
N VAL A 53 6.80 1.25 5.22
CA VAL A 53 7.60 0.43 6.13
C VAL A 53 8.79 1.25 6.59
N GLN A 54 9.01 1.28 7.91
CA GLN A 54 10.21 1.83 8.49
C GLN A 54 11.19 0.71 8.85
N GLY A 55 12.32 0.68 8.18
CA GLY A 55 13.44 -0.20 8.52
C GLY A 55 14.32 0.38 9.63
N PRO A 56 15.19 -0.45 10.24
CA PRO A 56 16.07 -0.06 11.34
C PRO A 56 17.09 1.03 10.99
N ARG A 57 17.37 1.27 9.70
CA ARG A 57 18.35 2.26 9.21
C ARG A 57 17.70 3.50 8.57
N GLN A 58 16.54 3.94 9.05
CA GLN A 58 15.73 5.02 8.44
C GLN A 58 15.28 4.77 6.99
N VAL A 59 15.43 3.55 6.48
CA VAL A 59 14.88 3.14 5.18
C VAL A 59 13.36 3.29 5.24
N ARG A 60 12.81 4.19 4.43
CA ARG A 60 11.37 4.41 4.28
C ARG A 60 10.98 3.99 2.87
N LEU A 61 10.43 2.79 2.75
CA LEU A 61 9.76 2.41 1.52
C LEU A 61 8.27 2.73 1.64
N GLY A 62 7.67 3.06 0.51
CA GLY A 62 6.25 3.40 0.44
C GLY A 62 5.53 2.61 -0.64
N ALA A 63 4.23 2.41 -0.42
CA ALA A 63 3.32 2.03 -1.48
C ALA A 63 2.05 2.87 -1.37
N VAL A 64 1.37 3.08 -2.48
CA VAL A 64 0.07 3.77 -2.54
C VAL A 64 -0.87 2.90 -3.34
N TRP A 65 -1.98 2.48 -2.74
CA TRP A 65 -3.08 1.88 -3.45
C TRP A 65 -4.13 2.94 -3.77
N ALA A 66 -4.47 3.08 -5.04
CA ALA A 66 -5.53 3.94 -5.55
C ALA A 66 -6.75 3.07 -5.88
N SER A 67 -7.82 3.21 -5.11
CA SER A 67 -9.04 2.40 -5.26
C SER A 67 -9.77 2.67 -6.58
N ASP A 68 -9.66 3.89 -7.12
CA ASP A 68 -10.35 4.33 -8.34
C ASP A 68 -9.97 3.46 -9.56
N HIS A 69 -8.70 3.07 -9.64
CA HIS A 69 -8.16 2.22 -10.71
C HIS A 69 -7.74 0.84 -10.22
N ASN A 70 -7.93 0.59 -8.91
CA ASN A 70 -7.47 -0.59 -8.20
C ASN A 70 -5.98 -0.92 -8.46
N ASP A 71 -5.15 0.13 -8.48
CA ASP A 71 -3.72 0.05 -8.79
C ASP A 71 -2.89 0.33 -7.54
N ILE A 72 -1.83 -0.45 -7.34
CA ILE A 72 -0.80 -0.23 -6.34
C ILE A 72 0.46 0.33 -7.00
N TYR A 73 0.96 1.42 -6.45
CA TYR A 73 2.20 2.07 -6.84
C TYR A 73 3.24 1.91 -5.74
N PHE A 74 4.41 1.36 -6.05
CA PHE A 74 5.50 1.20 -5.10
C PHE A 74 6.60 2.22 -5.32
N TYR A 75 7.09 2.79 -4.23
CA TYR A 75 8.08 3.86 -4.18
C TYR A 75 9.30 3.42 -3.39
N ASP A 76 10.48 3.75 -3.92
CA ASP A 76 11.75 3.49 -3.24
C ASP A 76 12.03 4.55 -2.16
N THR A 77 13.16 4.42 -1.47
CA THR A 77 13.61 5.37 -0.45
C THR A 77 13.92 6.77 -0.97
N ARG A 78 14.03 6.93 -2.29
CA ARG A 78 14.24 8.22 -2.98
C ARG A 78 12.93 8.82 -3.48
N GLY A 79 11.79 8.16 -3.25
CA GLY A 79 10.48 8.59 -3.73
C GLY A 79 10.23 8.28 -5.21
N ASN A 80 11.09 7.50 -5.86
CA ASN A 80 10.88 7.10 -7.24
C ASN A 80 9.92 5.91 -7.30
N ARG A 81 8.93 6.00 -8.20
CA ARG A 81 8.06 4.87 -8.50
C ARG A 81 8.85 3.82 -9.28
N TYR A 82 9.09 2.67 -8.66
CA TYR A 82 9.85 1.57 -9.28
C TYR A 82 8.95 0.43 -9.76
N HIS A 83 7.72 0.33 -9.23
CA HIS A 83 6.83 -0.78 -9.57
C HIS A 83 5.36 -0.38 -9.54
N LYS A 84 4.56 -1.03 -10.39
CA LYS A 84 3.10 -0.88 -10.45
C LYS A 84 2.48 -2.27 -10.49
N VAL A 85 1.44 -2.46 -9.69
CA VAL A 85 0.61 -3.68 -9.69
C VAL A 85 -0.84 -3.29 -9.90
N HIS A 86 -1.51 -3.96 -10.82
CA HIS A 86 -2.95 -3.87 -11.01
C HIS A 86 -3.64 -5.03 -10.30
N LEU A 87 -4.70 -4.73 -9.55
CA LEU A 87 -5.52 -5.72 -8.87
C LEU A 87 -6.79 -5.97 -9.69
N PRO A 88 -6.99 -7.18 -10.23
CA PRO A 88 -8.17 -7.46 -11.04
C PRO A 88 -9.45 -7.56 -10.19
N GLU A 89 -9.34 -7.92 -8.91
CA GLU A 89 -10.47 -7.96 -7.99
C GLU A 89 -10.63 -6.63 -7.24
N GLN A 90 -11.78 -5.95 -7.43
CA GLN A 90 -12.08 -4.70 -6.75
C GLN A 90 -12.15 -4.89 -5.22
N ILE A 91 -11.33 -4.13 -4.49
CA ILE A 91 -11.35 -4.14 -3.02
C ILE A 91 -12.35 -3.08 -2.54
N ALA A 92 -13.23 -3.47 -1.62
CA ALA A 92 -14.14 -2.55 -0.96
C ALA A 92 -13.37 -1.61 0.00
N LEU A 93 -13.64 -0.31 -0.12
CA LEU A 93 -13.18 0.65 0.87
C LEU A 93 -14.06 0.57 2.12
N PRO A 94 -13.48 0.52 3.33
CA PRO A 94 -14.25 0.63 4.54
C PRO A 94 -14.81 2.05 4.60
N GLU A 95 -16.10 2.17 4.92
CA GLU A 95 -16.72 3.47 5.14
C GLU A 95 -15.94 4.20 6.23
N GLN A 96 -15.34 5.34 5.89
CA GLN A 96 -14.74 6.19 6.89
C GLN A 96 -15.85 6.88 7.64
N THR A 97 -16.14 6.40 8.85
CA THR A 97 -16.81 7.22 9.85
C THR A 97 -15.91 8.43 10.07
N ALA A 98 -16.27 9.55 9.44
CA ALA A 98 -15.66 10.84 9.66
C ALA A 98 -15.76 11.17 11.15
N ALA A 99 -14.72 10.85 11.91
CA ALA A 99 -14.51 11.38 13.23
C ALA A 99 -14.08 12.83 13.06
N SER A 100 -15.06 13.67 12.80
CA SER A 100 -15.01 15.11 13.04
C SER A 100 -14.80 15.28 14.55
N ALA A 101 -13.64 15.78 14.95
CA ALA A 101 -13.38 16.30 16.29
C ALA A 101 -12.72 17.67 16.15
#